data_AF-A0A034VJQ9-F1
#
_entry.id   AF-A0A034VJQ9-F1
#
_cell.length_a   1.000
_cell.length_b   1.000
_cell.length_c   1.000
_cell.angle_alpha   90.00
_cell.angle_beta   90.00
_cell.angle_gamma   90.00
#
_symmetry.space_group_name_H-M   'P 1'
#
loop_
_entity.id
_entity.type
_entity.pdbx_description
1 polymer ?
#
loop_
_entity_poly.entity_id
_entity_poly.type
_entity_poly.pdbx_seq_one_letter_code
_entity_poly.pdbx_strand_id
1 'polypeptide(L)'
;WCAHDSFGGKACNIPCAKLLDSDITDDVRCIRIIHEEHTRISGDGFTAWTVYNQHCRDQQIEQVSACFDSNEISKTQVIGGSSNNNYHNVIATTTTALALPAAKGKIYKECELAQELYYKHKMPMEQIPTWVCIAKHESSFNTAAVGRLNADGSEDHGLFQISDL
;
A
#
# COMPACT_ATOMS: atom_id res chain seq x y z
N TRP A 1 14.94 2.40 -0.75
CA TRP A 1 14.04 1.45 -1.42
C TRP A 1 13.83 1.76 -2.89
N CYS A 2 13.69 3.03 -3.27
CA CYS A 2 13.74 3.51 -4.66
C CYS A 2 15.09 4.18 -4.98
N ALA A 3 15.30 4.60 -6.24
CA ALA A 3 16.45 5.39 -6.65
C ALA A 3 16.06 6.57 -7.57
N HIS A 4 16.88 7.62 -7.62
CA HIS A 4 16.66 8.77 -8.54
C HIS A 4 17.16 8.52 -9.97
N ASP A 5 17.84 7.40 -10.22
CA ASP A 5 18.24 7.03 -11.57
C ASP A 5 17.07 6.49 -12.41
N SER A 6 17.24 6.51 -13.74
CA SER A 6 16.20 6.07 -14.68
C SER A 6 15.98 4.55 -14.69
N PHE A 7 16.87 3.78 -14.05
CA PHE A 7 16.80 2.33 -13.99
C PHE A 7 16.06 1.83 -12.73
N GLY A 8 15.90 2.71 -11.73
CA GLY A 8 15.15 2.46 -10.50
C GLY A 8 15.92 1.74 -9.39
N GLY A 9 17.25 1.64 -9.47
CA GLY A 9 18.00 0.65 -8.70
C GLY A 9 18.12 0.88 -7.19
N LYS A 10 17.23 0.25 -6.40
CA LYS A 10 17.39 -0.26 -5.01
C LYS A 10 16.41 -1.44 -4.82
N ALA A 11 16.15 -1.94 -3.61
CA ALA A 11 15.41 -3.19 -3.39
C ALA A 11 14.02 -3.28 -4.06
N CYS A 12 13.28 -2.18 -4.24
CA CYS A 12 12.01 -2.18 -5.00
C CYS A 12 12.19 -2.08 -6.52
N ASN A 13 13.40 -1.73 -6.98
CA ASN A 13 13.80 -1.57 -8.37
C ASN A 13 12.87 -0.64 -9.17
N ILE A 14 12.59 0.54 -8.63
CA ILE A 14 11.75 1.59 -9.22
C ILE A 14 12.37 2.99 -9.06
N PRO A 15 12.18 3.90 -10.03
CA PRO A 15 12.53 5.30 -9.85
C PRO A 15 11.67 5.95 -8.76
N CYS A 16 12.24 6.79 -7.90
CA CYS A 16 11.47 7.46 -6.84
C CYS A 16 10.34 8.35 -7.38
N ALA A 17 10.48 8.85 -8.62
CA ALA A 17 9.43 9.61 -9.30
C ALA A 17 8.14 8.80 -9.57
N LYS A 18 8.21 7.46 -9.61
CA LYS A 18 7.04 6.60 -9.79
C LYS A 18 6.14 6.57 -8.55
N LEU A 19 6.75 6.67 -7.38
CA LEU A 19 6.06 6.81 -6.10
C LEU A 19 5.33 8.16 -5.92
N LEU A 20 5.52 9.11 -6.85
CA LEU A 20 4.96 10.47 -6.75
C LEU A 20 3.77 10.70 -7.70
N ASP A 21 3.38 9.68 -8.47
CA ASP A 21 2.28 9.79 -9.42
C ASP A 21 0.94 9.32 -8.80
N SER A 22 -0.14 9.36 -9.58
CA SER A 22 -1.47 8.98 -9.09
C SER A 22 -1.74 7.47 -9.10
N ASP A 23 -0.92 6.69 -9.80
CA ASP A 23 -1.06 5.24 -9.94
C ASP A 23 -0.22 4.50 -8.91
N ILE A 24 -0.81 4.18 -7.77
CA ILE A 24 -0.12 3.52 -6.66
C ILE A 24 0.22 2.03 -6.91
N THR A 25 0.17 1.55 -8.15
CA THR A 25 0.41 0.13 -8.45
C THR A 25 1.85 -0.28 -8.13
N ASP A 26 2.84 0.58 -8.44
CA ASP A 26 4.23 0.31 -8.07
C ASP A 26 4.53 0.62 -6.60
N ASP A 27 3.86 1.61 -5.98
CA ASP A 27 3.90 1.86 -4.55
C ASP A 27 3.45 0.62 -3.75
N VAL A 28 2.28 0.07 -4.09
CA VAL A 28 1.71 -1.10 -3.38
C VAL A 28 2.59 -2.33 -3.58
N ARG A 29 3.24 -2.48 -4.74
CA ARG A 29 4.25 -3.52 -4.92
C ARG A 29 5.44 -3.32 -3.99
N CYS A 30 5.95 -2.09 -3.89
CA CYS A 30 7.11 -1.79 -3.06
C CYS A 30 6.81 -1.96 -1.57
N ILE A 31 5.69 -1.46 -1.04
CA ILE A 31 5.36 -1.65 0.39
C ILE A 31 5.18 -3.13 0.76
N ARG A 32 4.75 -3.98 -0.17
CA ARG A 32 4.67 -5.44 0.06
C ARG A 32 6.05 -6.05 0.21
N ILE A 33 7.01 -5.65 -0.62
CA ILE A 33 8.42 -6.09 -0.51
C ILE A 33 8.99 -5.66 0.84
N ILE A 34 8.79 -4.38 1.20
CA ILE A 34 9.27 -3.83 2.48
C ILE A 34 8.64 -4.58 3.66
N HIS A 35 7.32 -4.76 3.64
CA HIS A 35 6.58 -5.45 4.68
C HIS A 35 7.05 -6.90 4.82
N GLU A 36 7.24 -7.63 3.72
CA GLU A 36 7.74 -9.01 3.76
C GLU A 36 9.16 -9.09 4.34
N GLU A 37 10.06 -8.22 3.90
CA GLU A 37 11.44 -8.20 4.40
C GLU A 37 11.50 -7.83 5.88
N HIS A 38 10.73 -6.84 6.33
CA HIS A 38 10.67 -6.50 7.75
C HIS A 38 9.97 -7.58 8.58
N THR A 39 8.96 -8.27 8.03
CA THR A 39 8.37 -9.44 8.70
C THR A 39 9.42 -10.51 8.96
N ARG A 40 10.32 -10.75 7.99
CA ARG A 40 11.42 -11.71 8.13
C ARG A 40 12.44 -11.31 9.21
N ILE A 41 12.64 -10.01 9.43
CA ILE A 41 13.64 -9.47 10.36
C ILE A 41 13.08 -9.35 11.78
N SER A 42 11.88 -8.79 11.95
CA SER A 42 11.32 -8.42 13.26
C SER A 42 10.09 -9.21 13.67
N GLY A 43 9.51 -10.02 12.77
CA GLY A 43 8.24 -10.71 12.97
C GLY A 43 7.00 -9.86 12.68
N ASP A 44 7.15 -8.56 12.43
CA ASP A 44 6.05 -7.63 12.13
C ASP A 44 6.46 -6.65 11.03
N GLY A 45 5.94 -6.86 9.82
CA GLY A 45 6.30 -6.09 8.63
C GLY A 45 6.02 -4.60 8.71
N PHE A 46 5.04 -4.18 9.51
CA PHE A 46 4.68 -2.77 9.66
C PHE A 46 5.71 -1.98 10.46
N THR A 47 6.62 -2.66 11.16
CA THR A 47 7.73 -2.00 11.88
C THR A 47 8.72 -1.28 10.97
N ALA A 48 8.60 -1.41 9.64
CA ALA A 48 9.34 -0.58 8.70
C ALA A 48 8.92 0.90 8.71
N TRP A 49 7.68 1.20 9.12
CA TRP A 49 7.16 2.57 9.18
C TRP A 49 7.27 3.12 10.60
N THR A 50 7.90 4.29 10.73
CA THR A 50 8.17 4.89 12.05
C THR A 50 6.88 5.25 12.80
N VAL A 51 5.83 5.66 12.06
CA VAL A 51 4.52 6.01 12.64
C VAL A 51 3.77 4.80 13.21
N TYR A 52 4.10 3.58 12.77
CA TYR A 52 3.29 2.40 13.05
C TYR A 52 3.14 2.14 14.55
N ASN A 53 4.25 2.04 15.28
CA ASN A 53 4.22 1.69 16.71
C ASN A 53 3.43 2.67 17.56
N GLN A 54 3.47 3.96 17.22
CA GLN A 54 2.87 5.02 18.01
C GLN A 54 1.42 5.31 17.63
N HIS A 55 1.06 5.14 16.35
CA HIS A 55 -0.21 5.62 15.82
C HIS A 55 -1.06 4.54 15.14
N CYS A 56 -0.43 3.53 14.52
CA CYS A 56 -1.11 2.59 13.63
C CYS A 56 -0.99 1.12 14.06
N ARG A 57 -0.52 0.85 15.28
CA ARG A 57 -0.55 -0.50 15.84
C ARG A 57 -1.98 -0.87 16.22
N ASP A 58 -2.31 -2.16 16.11
CA ASP A 58 -3.59 -2.75 16.52
C ASP A 58 -4.84 -2.08 15.89
N GLN A 59 -4.72 -1.58 14.66
CA GLN A 59 -5.87 -1.07 13.90
C GLN A 59 -6.91 -2.18 13.69
N GLN A 60 -8.18 -1.80 13.77
CA GLN A 60 -9.30 -2.74 13.71
C GLN A 60 -10.12 -2.51 12.44
N ILE A 61 -10.76 -3.56 11.91
CA ILE A 61 -11.55 -3.50 10.68
C ILE A 61 -12.67 -2.46 10.80
N GLU A 62 -13.21 -2.25 12.01
CA GLU A 62 -14.25 -1.28 12.32
C GLU A 62 -13.90 0.14 11.83
N GLN A 63 -12.62 0.51 11.84
CA GLN A 63 -12.15 1.83 11.41
C GLN A 63 -12.41 2.11 9.92
N VAL A 64 -12.40 1.07 9.10
CA VAL A 64 -12.70 1.16 7.65
C VAL A 64 -13.98 0.45 7.28
N SER A 65 -14.71 -0.12 8.24
CA SER A 65 -15.93 -0.90 7.99
C SER A 65 -16.99 -0.10 7.24
N ALA A 66 -17.14 1.19 7.55
CA ALA A 66 -18.07 2.08 6.85
C ALA A 66 -17.70 2.31 5.37
N CYS A 67 -16.48 1.96 4.96
CA CYS A 67 -16.03 2.03 3.57
C CYS A 67 -16.44 0.81 2.75
N PHE A 68 -16.95 -0.26 3.36
CA PHE A 68 -17.27 -1.51 2.69
C PHE A 68 -18.70 -1.96 2.97
N ASP A 69 -19.30 -2.68 2.01
CA ASP A 69 -20.58 -3.32 2.23
C ASP A 69 -20.47 -4.45 3.27
N SER A 70 -21.53 -4.66 4.07
CA SER A 70 -21.55 -5.64 5.18
C SER A 70 -21.23 -7.08 4.77
N ASN A 71 -21.46 -7.44 3.50
CA ASN A 71 -21.14 -8.76 2.95
C ASN A 71 -19.63 -8.97 2.76
N GLU A 72 -18.87 -7.90 2.53
CA GLU A 72 -17.41 -7.99 2.36
C GLU A 72 -16.71 -8.16 3.72
N ILE A 73 -17.18 -7.46 4.75
CA ILE A 73 -16.68 -7.58 6.12
C ILE A 73 -16.96 -8.98 6.70
N SER A 74 -18.15 -9.52 6.42
CA SER A 74 -18.56 -10.86 6.86
C SER A 74 -17.69 -11.98 6.28
N LYS A 75 -17.19 -11.85 5.04
CA LYS A 75 -16.30 -12.85 4.43
C LYS A 75 -14.96 -12.99 5.17
N THR A 76 -14.47 -11.90 5.74
CA THR A 76 -13.20 -11.84 6.48
C THR A 76 -13.32 -12.40 7.89
N GLN A 77 -14.45 -12.15 8.57
CA GLN A 77 -14.70 -12.61 9.95
C GLN A 77 -15.00 -14.12 10.07
N VAL A 78 -15.28 -14.81 8.96
CA VAL A 78 -15.69 -16.23 8.95
C VAL A 78 -14.50 -17.20 8.83
N ILE A 79 -13.26 -16.71 8.63
CA ILE A 79 -12.04 -17.54 8.55
C ILE A 79 -11.53 -17.93 9.96
N GLY A 80 -12.45 -18.31 10.84
CA GLY A 80 -12.22 -19.28 11.92
C GLY A 80 -12.91 -20.62 11.65
N GLY A 81 -13.58 -20.77 10.49
CA GLY A 81 -14.34 -21.95 10.10
C GLY A 81 -13.99 -22.42 8.69
N SER A 82 -13.49 -23.65 8.62
CA SER A 82 -13.20 -24.43 7.42
C SER A 82 -14.38 -24.48 6.42
N SER A 83 -14.13 -24.23 5.13
CA SER A 83 -14.51 -25.17 4.05
C SER A 83 -13.99 -24.75 2.67
N ASN A 84 -13.64 -25.78 1.91
CA ASN A 84 -13.24 -25.80 0.51
C ASN A 84 -14.29 -25.15 -0.42
N ASN A 85 -13.85 -24.56 -1.53
CA ASN A 85 -14.44 -24.82 -2.84
C ASN A 85 -13.57 -24.34 -4.02
N ASN A 86 -13.42 -25.26 -4.98
CA ASN A 86 -12.85 -25.06 -6.30
C ASN A 86 -13.68 -24.07 -7.12
N TYR A 87 -13.03 -23.05 -7.69
CA TYR A 87 -13.61 -22.22 -8.74
C TYR A 87 -12.79 -22.30 -10.02
N HIS A 88 -13.52 -22.50 -11.12
CA HIS A 88 -13.07 -22.75 -12.48
C HIS A 88 -12.30 -21.57 -13.08
N ASN A 89 -11.28 -21.92 -13.88
CA ASN A 89 -10.47 -21.00 -14.69
C ASN A 89 -11.32 -20.20 -15.69
N VAL A 90 -11.23 -18.88 -15.61
CA VAL A 90 -11.72 -17.96 -16.64
C VAL A 90 -10.51 -17.48 -17.44
N ILE A 91 -10.52 -17.76 -18.74
CA ILE A 91 -9.47 -17.37 -19.68
C ILE A 91 -9.54 -15.85 -19.87
N ALA A 92 -8.57 -15.13 -19.29
CA ALA A 92 -8.41 -13.69 -19.48
C ALA A 92 -7.90 -13.40 -20.89
N THR A 93 -8.70 -12.74 -21.70
CA THR A 93 -8.31 -12.21 -23.00
C THR A 93 -7.47 -10.95 -22.80
N THR A 94 -6.20 -11.00 -23.22
CA THR A 94 -5.23 -9.92 -23.11
C THR A 94 -5.52 -8.84 -24.16
N THR A 95 -6.23 -7.79 -23.75
CA THR A 95 -6.24 -6.51 -24.46
C THR A 95 -5.08 -5.67 -23.94
N THR A 96 -4.13 -5.36 -24.82
CA THR A 96 -3.03 -4.43 -24.53
C THR A 96 -3.60 -3.01 -24.44
N ALA A 97 -3.91 -2.57 -23.22
CA ALA A 97 -4.25 -1.18 -22.95
C ALA A 97 -2.98 -0.31 -23.07
N LEU A 98 -3.03 0.69 -23.94
CA LEU A 98 -2.03 1.76 -23.98
C LEU A 98 -2.12 2.52 -22.65
N ALA A 99 -1.04 2.51 -21.86
CA ALA A 99 -0.96 3.24 -20.61
C ALA A 99 -1.03 4.74 -20.90
N LEU A 100 -2.13 5.38 -20.49
CA LEU A 100 -2.21 6.82 -20.39
C LEU A 100 -1.11 7.32 -19.44
N PRO A 101 -0.54 8.52 -19.66
CA PRO A 101 0.35 9.11 -18.69
C PRO A 101 -0.36 9.20 -17.33
N ALA A 102 0.21 8.58 -16.29
CA ALA A 102 -0.31 8.71 -14.93
C ALA A 102 -0.42 10.20 -14.58
N ALA A 103 -1.56 10.60 -13.99
CA ALA A 103 -1.78 11.97 -13.60
C ALA A 103 -0.76 12.39 -12.52
N LYS A 104 -0.40 13.68 -12.49
CA LYS A 104 0.53 14.23 -11.50
C LYS A 104 -0.11 14.20 -10.11
N GLY A 105 0.25 13.23 -9.27
CA GLY A 105 -0.15 13.12 -7.87
C GLY A 105 -1.67 13.08 -7.64
N LYS A 106 -2.09 12.63 -6.46
CA LYS A 106 -3.45 12.82 -5.96
C LYS A 106 -3.52 12.79 -4.45
N ILE A 107 -4.57 13.39 -3.88
CA ILE A 107 -4.88 13.28 -2.45
C ILE A 107 -6.11 12.38 -2.32
N TYR A 108 -5.93 11.20 -1.73
CA TYR A 108 -7.03 10.27 -1.52
C TYR A 108 -7.98 10.75 -0.43
N LYS A 109 -9.26 10.35 -0.54
CA LYS A 109 -10.13 10.21 0.64
C LYS A 109 -9.86 8.86 1.33
N GLU A 110 -10.15 8.80 2.63
CA GLU A 110 -9.91 7.59 3.45
C GLU A 110 -10.53 6.32 2.85
N CYS A 111 -11.84 6.34 2.57
CA CYS A 111 -12.52 5.18 1.97
C CYS A 111 -12.10 4.92 0.52
N GLU A 112 -11.71 5.95 -0.24
CA GLU A 112 -11.22 5.77 -1.61
C GLU A 112 -9.92 4.96 -1.61
N LEU A 113 -8.99 5.28 -0.70
CA LEU A 113 -7.76 4.52 -0.54
C LEU A 113 -8.05 3.09 -0.04
N ALA A 114 -8.85 2.95 1.02
CA ALA A 114 -9.20 1.65 1.59
C ALA A 114 -9.77 0.69 0.52
N GLN A 115 -10.70 1.18 -0.28
CA GLN A 115 -11.33 0.43 -1.36
C GLN A 115 -10.35 0.10 -2.48
N GLU A 116 -9.46 1.02 -2.89
CA GLU A 116 -8.48 0.74 -3.93
C GLU A 116 -7.48 -0.35 -3.49
N LEU A 117 -6.94 -0.25 -2.27
CA LEU A 117 -6.02 -1.24 -1.71
C LEU A 117 -6.66 -2.64 -1.67
N TYR A 118 -7.93 -2.72 -1.27
CA TYR A 118 -8.65 -4.00 -1.21
C TYR A 118 -9.05 -4.52 -2.60
N TYR A 119 -9.83 -3.75 -3.36
CA TYR A 119 -10.44 -4.23 -4.60
C TYR A 119 -9.49 -4.30 -5.78
N LYS A 120 -8.62 -3.31 -5.96
CA LYS A 120 -7.70 -3.25 -7.11
C LYS A 120 -6.41 -4.01 -6.80
N HIS A 121 -5.82 -3.77 -5.64
CA HIS A 121 -4.49 -4.31 -5.31
C HIS A 121 -4.50 -5.61 -4.49
N LYS A 122 -5.70 -6.08 -4.09
CA LYS A 122 -5.90 -7.37 -3.40
C LYS A 122 -5.08 -7.48 -2.12
N MET A 123 -4.98 -6.39 -1.37
CA MET A 123 -4.37 -6.40 -0.05
C MET A 123 -5.30 -7.10 0.95
N PRO A 124 -4.76 -7.83 1.95
CA PRO A 124 -5.59 -8.51 2.96
C PRO A 124 -6.46 -7.51 3.71
N MET A 125 -7.76 -7.81 3.89
CA MET A 125 -8.71 -6.91 4.55
C MET A 125 -8.25 -6.52 5.95
N GLU A 126 -7.63 -7.45 6.67
CA GLU A 126 -7.10 -7.29 8.02
C GLU A 126 -5.96 -6.26 8.07
N GLN A 127 -5.26 -6.03 6.96
CA GLN A 127 -4.16 -5.07 6.87
C GLN A 127 -4.62 -3.68 6.39
N ILE A 128 -5.78 -3.57 5.74
CA ILE A 128 -6.27 -2.31 5.16
C ILE A 128 -6.33 -1.18 6.20
N PRO A 129 -6.88 -1.38 7.42
CA PRO A 129 -6.91 -0.33 8.44
C PRO A 129 -5.53 0.24 8.76
N THR A 130 -4.53 -0.65 8.91
CA THR A 130 -3.14 -0.26 9.20
C THR A 130 -2.52 0.54 8.06
N TRP A 131 -2.68 0.08 6.81
CA TRP A 131 -2.14 0.81 5.65
C TRP A 131 -2.79 2.18 5.45
N VAL A 132 -4.10 2.29 5.69
CA VAL A 132 -4.82 3.56 5.64
C VAL A 132 -4.33 4.50 6.74
N CYS A 133 -4.12 4.00 7.97
CA CYS A 133 -3.54 4.78 9.05
C CYS A 133 -2.13 5.27 8.71
N ILE A 134 -1.27 4.40 8.18
CA ILE A 134 0.09 4.76 7.76
C ILE A 134 0.03 5.88 6.72
N ALA A 135 -0.74 5.72 5.64
CA ALA A 135 -0.88 6.74 4.60
C ALA A 135 -1.39 8.09 5.15
N LYS A 136 -2.28 8.07 6.15
CA LYS A 136 -2.75 9.28 6.83
C LYS A 136 -1.62 10.01 7.56
N HIS A 137 -0.83 9.28 8.35
CA HIS A 137 0.20 9.87 9.20
C HIS A 137 1.48 10.21 8.45
N GLU A 138 1.82 9.43 7.43
CA GLU A 138 3.03 9.62 6.62
C GLU A 138 2.87 10.76 5.60
N SER A 139 1.71 10.85 4.93
CA SER A 139 1.56 11.76 3.78
C SER A 139 0.27 12.59 3.79
N SER A 140 -0.59 12.45 4.79
CA SER A 140 -1.97 12.98 4.74
C SER A 140 -2.70 12.57 3.45
N PHE A 141 -2.50 11.30 3.05
CA PHE A 141 -3.07 10.69 1.84
C PHE A 141 -2.60 11.27 0.50
N ASN A 142 -1.54 12.07 0.49
CA ASN A 142 -1.02 12.70 -0.71
C ASN A 142 0.03 11.81 -1.40
N THR A 143 -0.29 11.28 -2.59
CA THR A 143 0.64 10.45 -3.36
C THR A 143 1.85 11.23 -3.89
N ALA A 144 1.84 12.57 -3.89
CA ALA A 144 2.99 13.38 -4.28
C ALA A 144 3.76 13.96 -3.08
N ALA A 145 3.57 13.43 -1.87
CA ALA A 145 4.31 13.87 -0.69
C ALA A 145 5.81 13.54 -0.79
N VAL A 146 6.65 14.47 -0.32
CA VAL A 146 8.10 14.26 -0.18
C VAL A 146 8.54 14.70 1.21
N GLY A 147 9.00 13.76 2.02
CA GLY A 147 9.63 13.98 3.32
C GLY A 147 11.11 14.27 3.14
N ARG A 148 11.61 15.36 3.73
CA ARG A 148 12.99 15.85 3.54
C ARG A 148 13.78 16.05 4.83
N LEU A 149 13.24 15.56 5.95
CA LEU A 149 13.76 15.87 7.28
C LEU A 149 14.66 14.76 7.85
N ASN A 150 15.14 13.83 7.01
CA ASN A 150 16.00 12.74 7.46
C ASN A 150 17.43 13.22 7.69
N ALA A 151 17.99 12.87 8.84
CA ALA A 151 19.31 13.35 9.29
C ALA A 151 20.48 12.89 8.40
N ASP A 152 20.28 11.81 7.64
CA ASP A 152 21.24 11.26 6.67
C ASP A 152 21.13 11.88 5.27
N GLY A 153 20.20 12.82 5.08
CA GLY A 153 19.97 13.51 3.82
C GLY A 153 19.11 12.74 2.82
N SER A 154 18.53 11.61 3.21
CA SER A 154 17.56 10.87 2.39
C SER A 154 16.21 11.57 2.29
N GLU A 155 15.46 11.20 1.27
CA GLU A 155 14.08 11.65 1.09
C GLU A 155 13.11 10.45 1.14
N ASP A 156 11.92 10.69 1.70
CA ASP A 156 10.83 9.74 1.73
C ASP A 156 9.75 10.14 0.72
N HIS A 157 9.28 9.17 -0.06
CA HIS A 157 8.51 9.44 -1.27
C HIS A 157 7.11 8.86 -1.18
N GLY A 158 6.15 9.67 -1.62
CA GLY A 158 4.82 9.20 -1.97
C GLY A 158 3.90 8.94 -0.80
N LEU A 159 2.83 8.22 -1.11
CA LEU A 159 1.71 7.95 -0.20
C LEU A 159 2.15 7.27 1.10
N PHE A 160 3.15 6.40 1.02
CA PHE A 160 3.65 5.58 2.12
C PHE A 160 5.05 5.97 2.59
N GLN A 161 5.54 7.15 2.18
CA GLN A 161 6.85 7.70 2.57
C GLN A 161 7.98 6.66 2.47
N ILE A 162 8.15 6.12 1.26
CA ILE A 162 9.17 5.11 0.96
C ILE A 162 10.51 5.83 0.74
N SER A 163 11.49 5.49 1.58
CA SER A 163 12.83 6.09 1.53
C SER A 163 13.61 5.78 0.24
N ASP A 164 14.45 6.71 -0.20
CA ASP A 164 15.45 6.51 -1.26
C ASP A 164 16.78 5.93 -0.79
N LEU A 165 16.88 5.46 0.47
CA LEU A 165 18.07 4.77 1.03
C LEU A 165 18.20 3.30 0.67
#